data_AF-A0A2H5WT43-F1
#
_entry.id   AF-A0A2H5WT43-F1
#
_cell.length_a   1.000
_cell.length_b   1.000
_cell.length_c   1.000
_cell.angle_alpha   90.00
_cell.angle_beta   90.00
_cell.angle_gamma   90.00
#
_symmetry.space_group_name_H-M   'P 1'
#
loop_
_entity.id
_entity.type
_entity.pdbx_description
1 polymer ?
#
loop_
_entity_poly.entity_id
_entity_poly.type
_entity_poly.pdbx_seq_one_letter_code
_entity_poly.pdbx_strand_id
1 'polypeptide(L)'
;MRSPYQRTPEQLKKVAIQYWPQELRTRAISAQVLSMLLQTQQKFISVLQIADGSPEGWKSVLAGSSLAPNLFLKHLMVLADVSGEILKRITPMREDKMVYVWQGQQHVYRFKSIYRQQVSNSKLRVDTRQVLQSTNLNDLMEDVIMFILFGGAAVNLSLPPDLQERCTIGGLLGNCEAIERFVRQRYIVVSAILGGATSNELGQEIQNYVQDFLVQRAELNGV
;
A
#
# COMPACT_ATOMS: atom_id res chain seq x y z
N MET A 1 -43.29 -29.10 16.30
CA MET A 1 -43.34 -27.62 16.23
C MET A 1 -42.19 -27.15 15.36
N ARG A 2 -42.45 -26.43 14.26
CA ARG A 2 -41.40 -25.80 13.44
C ARG A 2 -40.94 -24.53 14.14
N SER A 3 -39.62 -24.34 14.27
CA SER A 3 -39.02 -23.14 14.87
C SER A 3 -39.56 -21.88 14.18
N PRO A 4 -39.94 -20.82 14.93
CA PRO A 4 -40.53 -19.58 14.39
C PRO A 4 -39.59 -18.79 13.46
N TYR A 5 -38.38 -19.28 13.21
CA TYR A 5 -37.35 -18.66 12.38
C TYR A 5 -37.15 -19.32 11.00
N GLN A 6 -38.02 -20.22 10.56
CA GLN A 6 -37.93 -20.82 9.22
C GLN A 6 -38.46 -19.88 8.13
N ARG A 7 -37.62 -18.94 7.69
CA ARG A 7 -37.89 -18.10 6.50
C ARG A 7 -37.27 -18.75 5.25
N THR A 8 -37.98 -18.72 4.13
CA THR A 8 -37.39 -19.14 2.83
C THR A 8 -36.44 -18.06 2.30
N PRO A 9 -35.50 -18.40 1.39
CA PRO A 9 -34.61 -17.42 0.78
C PRO A 9 -35.34 -16.23 0.13
N GLU A 10 -36.50 -16.47 -0.48
CA GLU A 10 -37.34 -15.43 -1.11
C GLU A 10 -37.94 -14.48 -0.07
N GLN A 11 -38.32 -15.02 1.09
CA GLN A 11 -38.85 -14.23 2.20
C GLN A 11 -37.75 -13.41 2.87
N LEU A 12 -36.55 -13.96 3.00
CA LEU A 12 -35.37 -13.23 3.49
C LEU A 12 -34.98 -12.11 2.53
N LYS A 13 -34.99 -12.35 1.22
CA LYS A 13 -34.62 -11.34 0.21
C LYS A 13 -35.49 -10.08 0.25
N LYS A 14 -36.77 -10.20 0.66
CA LYS A 14 -37.70 -9.06 0.79
C LYS A 14 -37.36 -8.10 1.93
N VAL A 15 -36.66 -8.59 2.96
CA VAL A 15 -36.28 -7.81 4.15
C VAL A 15 -34.77 -7.63 4.29
N ALA A 16 -33.99 -8.29 3.42
CA ALA A 16 -32.54 -8.21 3.42
C ALA A 16 -32.08 -6.89 2.84
N ILE A 17 -31.11 -6.28 3.52
CA ILE A 17 -30.33 -5.17 2.98
C ILE A 17 -29.37 -5.76 1.93
N GLN A 18 -29.57 -5.40 0.66
CA GLN A 18 -28.80 -5.96 -0.46
C GLN A 18 -27.44 -5.29 -0.67
N TYR A 19 -27.25 -4.10 -0.10
CA TYR A 19 -26.02 -3.32 -0.24
C TYR A 19 -25.56 -2.84 1.12
N TRP A 20 -24.24 -2.83 1.34
CA TRP A 20 -23.69 -2.34 2.60
C TRP A 20 -24.13 -0.90 2.89
N PRO A 21 -24.74 -0.64 4.08
CA PRO A 21 -25.04 0.70 4.58
C PRO A 21 -23.80 1.59 4.57
N GLN A 22 -24.00 2.90 4.35
CA GLN A 22 -22.91 3.86 4.21
C GLN A 22 -22.07 3.95 5.49
N GLU A 23 -22.70 3.79 6.64
CA GLU A 23 -22.10 3.83 7.97
C GLU A 23 -21.06 2.70 8.14
N LEU A 24 -21.35 1.50 7.62
CA LEU A 24 -20.41 0.37 7.63
C LEU A 24 -19.28 0.55 6.61
N ARG A 25 -19.58 1.11 5.43
CA ARG A 25 -18.54 1.45 4.44
C ARG A 25 -17.55 2.49 4.95
N THR A 26 -18.04 3.45 5.75
CA THR A 26 -17.20 4.50 6.33
C THR A 26 -16.32 3.95 7.46
N ARG A 27 -16.69 2.81 8.07
CA ARG A 27 -15.87 2.12 9.08
C ARG A 27 -14.74 1.28 8.48
N ALA A 28 -14.92 0.73 7.28
CA ALA A 28 -13.88 -0.05 6.60
C ALA A 28 -12.71 0.85 6.17
N ILE A 29 -11.58 0.70 6.84
CA ILE A 29 -10.41 1.56 6.64
C ILE A 29 -9.73 1.21 5.31
N SER A 30 -9.77 -0.05 4.86
CA SER A 30 -9.23 -0.45 3.55
C SER A 30 -9.93 0.27 2.39
N ALA A 31 -11.25 0.50 2.49
CA ALA A 31 -12.01 1.20 1.46
C ALA A 31 -11.53 2.65 1.31
N GLN A 32 -11.25 3.30 2.44
CA GLN A 32 -10.70 4.65 2.47
C GLN A 32 -9.29 4.70 1.87
N VAL A 33 -8.43 3.73 2.19
CA VAL A 33 -7.07 3.64 1.63
C VAL A 33 -7.11 3.42 0.12
N LEU A 34 -7.97 2.53 -0.39
CA LEU A 34 -8.15 2.34 -1.82
C LEU A 34 -8.59 3.65 -2.50
N SER A 35 -9.59 4.33 -1.92
CA SER A 35 -10.05 5.61 -2.44
C SER A 35 -8.92 6.65 -2.50
N MET A 36 -8.13 6.75 -1.42
CA MET A 36 -6.98 7.66 -1.35
C MET A 36 -5.91 7.33 -2.40
N LEU A 37 -5.58 6.04 -2.60
CA LEU A 37 -4.63 5.61 -3.61
C LEU A 37 -5.12 5.95 -5.02
N LEU A 38 -6.40 5.73 -5.33
CA LEU A 38 -6.98 6.10 -6.63
C LEU A 38 -6.97 7.62 -6.85
N GLN A 39 -7.37 8.41 -5.84
CA GLN A 39 -7.40 9.88 -5.92
C GLN A 39 -6.01 10.51 -6.07
N THR A 40 -4.97 9.87 -5.53
CA THR A 40 -3.59 10.39 -5.53
C THR A 40 -2.69 9.78 -6.60
N GLN A 41 -3.21 8.82 -7.39
CA GLN A 41 -2.47 8.14 -8.45
C GLN A 41 -1.85 9.12 -9.45
N GLN A 42 -2.60 10.11 -9.92
CA GLN A 42 -2.08 11.06 -10.91
C GLN A 42 -0.92 11.89 -10.33
N LYS A 43 -1.01 12.30 -9.06
CA LYS A 43 0.07 13.02 -8.38
C LYS A 43 1.33 12.16 -8.26
N PHE A 44 1.14 10.88 -7.92
CA PHE A 44 2.23 9.90 -7.87
C PHE A 44 2.93 9.76 -9.23
N ILE A 45 2.16 9.59 -10.31
CA ILE A 45 2.69 9.52 -11.68
C ILE A 45 3.51 10.77 -12.00
N SER A 46 2.97 11.97 -11.73
CA SER A 46 3.66 13.22 -12.00
C SER A 46 4.99 13.34 -11.26
N VAL A 47 5.10 12.85 -10.03
CA VAL A 47 6.38 12.84 -9.30
C VAL A 47 7.43 12.02 -10.07
N LEU A 48 7.08 10.83 -10.56
CA LEU A 48 8.00 9.97 -11.31
C LEU A 48 8.36 10.51 -12.69
N GLN A 49 7.41 11.19 -13.36
CA GLN A 49 7.63 11.77 -14.69
C GLN A 49 8.61 12.95 -14.66
N ILE A 50 8.57 13.77 -13.61
CA ILE A 50 9.43 14.96 -13.46
C ILE A 50 10.79 14.60 -12.86
N ALA A 51 10.92 13.45 -12.20
CA ALA A 51 12.13 13.01 -11.50
C ALA A 51 13.20 12.40 -12.43
N ASP A 52 13.46 13.03 -13.58
CA ASP A 52 14.38 12.54 -14.61
C ASP A 52 15.80 13.14 -14.54
N GLY A 53 15.98 14.23 -13.80
CA GLY A 53 17.27 14.91 -13.70
C GLY A 53 18.34 14.17 -12.87
N SER A 54 17.96 13.20 -12.04
CA SER A 54 18.88 12.31 -11.30
C SER A 54 18.12 11.13 -10.69
N PRO A 55 18.80 10.03 -10.30
CA PRO A 55 18.15 8.89 -9.64
C PRO A 55 17.42 9.26 -8.34
N GLU A 56 17.87 10.33 -7.68
CA GLU A 56 17.34 10.83 -6.42
C GLU A 56 16.45 12.07 -6.60
N GLY A 57 16.20 12.50 -7.84
CA GLY A 57 15.44 13.70 -8.19
C GLY A 57 14.00 13.68 -7.69
N TRP A 58 13.44 12.48 -7.49
CA TRP A 58 12.11 12.30 -6.90
C TRP A 58 11.99 12.96 -5.53
N LYS A 59 13.09 13.10 -4.76
CA LYS A 59 13.06 13.73 -3.43
C LYS A 59 12.64 15.20 -3.49
N SER A 60 13.25 15.98 -4.38
CA SER A 60 12.92 17.41 -4.51
C SER A 60 11.53 17.60 -5.09
N VAL A 61 11.16 16.78 -6.07
CA VAL A 61 9.82 16.80 -6.68
C VAL A 61 8.74 16.44 -5.66
N LEU A 62 8.96 15.39 -4.85
CA LEU A 62 8.05 14.97 -3.80
C LEU A 62 7.89 16.05 -2.72
N ALA A 63 8.99 16.66 -2.28
CA ALA A 63 8.98 17.74 -1.30
C ALA A 63 8.21 18.98 -1.77
N GLY A 64 8.23 19.26 -3.08
CA GLY A 64 7.44 20.33 -3.69
C GLY A 64 5.98 19.95 -3.99
N SER A 65 5.60 18.68 -3.79
CA SER A 65 4.27 18.18 -4.11
C SER A 65 3.34 18.17 -2.89
N SER A 66 2.03 18.07 -3.14
CA SER A 66 1.03 17.82 -2.08
C SER A 66 0.89 16.34 -1.71
N LEU A 67 1.74 15.45 -2.27
CA LEU A 67 1.69 14.03 -2.00
C LEU A 67 2.55 13.71 -0.78
N ALA A 68 1.94 13.13 0.27
CA ALA A 68 2.66 12.77 1.47
C ALA A 68 3.69 11.65 1.20
N PRO A 69 4.91 11.74 1.75
CA PRO A 69 5.96 10.72 1.60
C PRO A 69 5.56 9.27 1.92
N ASN A 70 4.82 9.04 3.00
CA ASN A 70 4.31 7.71 3.33
C ASN A 70 3.29 7.20 2.30
N LEU A 71 2.46 8.09 1.75
CA LEU A 71 1.53 7.74 0.68
C LEU A 71 2.27 7.44 -0.63
N PHE A 72 3.28 8.24 -0.99
CA PHE A 72 4.17 7.96 -2.12
C PHE A 72 4.86 6.60 -1.99
N LEU A 73 5.40 6.28 -0.80
CA LEU A 73 5.96 4.97 -0.53
C LEU A 73 4.90 3.86 -0.64
N LYS A 74 3.67 4.09 -0.16
CA LYS A 74 2.58 3.12 -0.31
C LYS A 74 2.28 2.82 -1.77
N HIS A 75 2.24 3.84 -2.64
CA HIS A 75 2.09 3.66 -4.09
C HIS A 75 3.19 2.72 -4.63
N LEU A 76 4.46 2.99 -4.32
CA LEU A 76 5.58 2.15 -4.76
C LEU A 76 5.46 0.70 -4.26
N MET A 77 5.17 0.50 -2.97
CA MET A 77 5.01 -0.83 -2.37
C MET A 77 3.91 -1.64 -3.07
N VAL A 78 2.79 -1.00 -3.38
CA VAL A 78 1.65 -1.61 -4.04
C VAL A 78 1.97 -1.96 -5.50
N LEU A 79 2.64 -1.07 -6.23
CA LEU A 79 2.99 -1.27 -7.64
C LEU A 79 4.08 -2.32 -7.84
N ALA A 80 5.07 -2.35 -6.94
CA ALA A 80 6.16 -3.31 -6.95
C ALA A 80 5.79 -4.66 -6.31
N ASP A 81 4.61 -4.79 -5.70
CA ASP A 81 4.24 -5.95 -4.88
C ASP A 81 5.32 -6.25 -3.81
N VAL A 82 5.75 -5.20 -3.10
CA VAL A 82 6.73 -5.25 -2.00
C VAL A 82 6.03 -4.85 -0.71
N SER A 83 5.60 -5.85 0.06
CA SER A 83 4.93 -5.64 1.35
C SER A 83 5.91 -5.49 2.51
N GLY A 84 5.42 -5.00 3.65
CA GLY A 84 6.21 -4.95 4.88
C GLY A 84 6.73 -6.32 5.34
N GLU A 85 6.03 -7.41 5.03
CA GLU A 85 6.50 -8.77 5.35
C GLU A 85 7.70 -9.17 4.49
N ILE A 86 7.67 -8.84 3.19
CA ILE A 86 8.83 -9.03 2.31
C ILE A 86 10.02 -8.22 2.84
N LEU A 87 9.80 -6.94 3.17
CA LEU A 87 10.82 -6.06 3.71
C LEU A 87 11.38 -6.58 5.04
N LYS A 88 10.53 -7.10 5.93
CA LYS A 88 10.96 -7.66 7.22
C LYS A 88 11.86 -8.89 7.07
N ARG A 89 11.67 -9.70 6.03
CA ARG A 89 12.50 -10.89 5.76
C ARG A 89 13.89 -10.54 5.21
N ILE A 90 14.01 -9.45 4.46
CA ILE A 90 15.27 -9.02 3.84
C ILE A 90 16.05 -8.01 4.69
N THR A 91 15.41 -7.45 5.73
CA THR A 91 16.03 -6.47 6.64
C THR A 91 16.34 -7.08 8.01
N PRO A 92 17.40 -6.63 8.70
CA PRO A 92 18.36 -5.61 8.27
C PRO A 92 19.20 -6.06 7.06
N MET A 93 19.47 -5.14 6.15
CA MET A 93 20.37 -5.42 5.01
C MET A 93 21.81 -5.63 5.48
N ARG A 94 22.53 -6.49 4.77
CA ARG A 94 23.96 -6.76 5.06
C ARG A 94 24.87 -5.62 4.59
N GLU A 95 24.53 -5.03 3.46
CA GLU A 95 25.28 -3.92 2.86
C GLU A 95 24.77 -2.58 3.38
N ASP A 96 25.68 -1.64 3.63
CA ASP A 96 25.36 -0.25 4.02
C ASP A 96 25.14 0.67 2.81
N LYS A 97 25.37 0.16 1.60
CA LYS A 97 25.22 0.90 0.35
C LYS A 97 24.70 0.01 -0.77
N MET A 98 24.04 0.64 -1.72
CA MET A 98 23.57 0.05 -2.96
C MET A 98 24.30 0.71 -4.12
N VAL A 99 25.01 -0.10 -4.89
CA VAL A 99 25.62 0.28 -6.17
C VAL A 99 24.68 -0.21 -7.26
N TYR A 100 24.23 0.69 -8.13
CA TYR A 100 23.21 0.37 -9.14
C TYR A 100 23.49 1.12 -10.44
N VAL A 101 22.92 0.61 -11.54
CA VAL A 101 23.04 1.24 -12.87
C VAL A 101 21.75 1.99 -13.19
N TRP A 102 21.87 3.26 -13.58
CA TRP A 102 20.76 4.06 -14.09
C TRP A 102 21.21 4.86 -15.31
N GLN A 103 20.43 4.81 -16.38
CA GLN A 103 20.77 5.42 -17.68
C GLN A 103 22.21 5.08 -18.17
N GLY A 104 22.66 3.85 -17.89
CA GLY A 104 24.00 3.36 -18.27
C GLY A 104 25.14 3.85 -17.38
N GLN A 105 24.88 4.66 -16.36
CA GLN A 105 25.87 5.14 -15.40
C GLN A 105 25.74 4.43 -14.05
N GLN A 106 26.88 4.19 -13.40
CA GLN A 106 26.90 3.61 -12.07
C GLN A 106 26.70 4.69 -11.02
N HIS A 107 25.75 4.47 -10.12
CA HIS A 107 25.45 5.33 -8.98
C HIS A 107 25.61 4.55 -7.68
N VAL A 108 25.81 5.29 -6.58
CA VAL A 108 25.96 4.73 -5.24
C VAL A 108 24.99 5.45 -4.31
N TYR A 109 24.04 4.71 -3.75
CA TYR A 109 23.20 5.17 -2.67
C TYR A 109 23.71 4.59 -1.35
N ARG A 110 23.98 5.43 -0.36
CA ARG A 110 24.33 4.97 1.00
C ARG A 110 23.06 4.90 1.83
N PHE A 111 22.74 3.69 2.27
CA PHE A 111 21.61 3.50 3.16
C PHE A 111 21.85 4.24 4.47
N LYS A 112 20.77 4.77 5.05
CA LYS A 112 20.82 5.54 6.28
C LYS A 112 20.51 4.69 7.51
N SER A 113 19.55 3.78 7.39
CA SER A 113 18.98 3.04 8.52
C SER A 113 18.51 1.62 8.23
N ILE A 114 18.20 1.24 6.97
CA ILE A 114 17.63 -0.07 6.62
C ILE A 114 18.55 -1.28 6.93
N TYR A 115 19.86 -1.04 7.05
CA TYR A 115 20.85 -2.04 7.43
C TYR A 115 21.02 -2.20 8.95
N ARG A 116 20.39 -1.34 9.77
CA ARG A 116 20.53 -1.35 11.24
C ARG A 116 19.34 -1.95 11.96
N GLN A 117 18.21 -2.13 11.27
CA GLN A 117 16.96 -2.54 11.90
C GLN A 117 16.03 -3.27 10.94
N GLN A 118 15.12 -4.08 11.51
CA GLN A 118 14.00 -4.61 10.75
C GLN A 118 13.00 -3.51 10.38
N VAL A 119 12.57 -3.56 9.13
CA VAL A 119 11.48 -2.73 8.59
C VAL A 119 10.13 -3.32 8.99
N SER A 120 9.19 -2.45 9.32
CA SER A 120 7.78 -2.78 9.49
C SER A 120 6.91 -1.67 8.92
N ASN A 121 5.66 -1.99 8.59
CA ASN A 121 4.72 -1.00 8.04
C ASN A 121 4.54 0.20 8.98
N SER A 122 4.53 -0.04 10.30
CA SER A 122 4.34 1.03 11.30
C SER A 122 5.52 2.00 11.33
N LYS A 123 6.76 1.50 11.18
CA LYS A 123 7.96 2.36 11.06
C LYS A 123 7.96 3.18 9.77
N LEU A 124 7.43 2.60 8.70
CA LEU A 124 7.24 3.25 7.41
C LEU A 124 5.98 4.14 7.35
N ARG A 125 5.13 4.10 8.39
CA ARG A 125 3.85 4.82 8.46
C ARG A 125 2.90 4.53 7.27
N VAL A 126 2.94 3.30 6.76
CA VAL A 126 2.14 2.81 5.61
C VAL A 126 1.02 1.84 6.00
N ASP A 127 0.79 1.67 7.30
CA ASP A 127 -0.37 0.95 7.83
C ASP A 127 -1.67 1.67 7.48
N THR A 128 -2.78 0.93 7.45
CA THR A 128 -4.09 1.37 6.92
C THR A 128 -4.57 2.69 7.53
N ARG A 129 -4.29 2.95 8.81
CA ARG A 129 -4.62 4.24 9.47
C ARG A 129 -3.57 5.33 9.25
N GLN A 130 -2.30 4.96 9.26
CA GLN A 130 -1.19 5.93 9.21
C GLN A 130 -0.99 6.49 7.80
N VAL A 131 -1.32 5.72 6.76
CA VAL A 131 -1.26 6.18 5.37
C VAL A 131 -2.24 7.32 5.08
N LEU A 132 -3.32 7.42 5.87
CA LEU A 132 -4.31 8.48 5.76
C LEU A 132 -3.82 9.80 6.39
N GLN A 133 -2.72 9.77 7.13
CA GLN A 133 -2.13 10.93 7.79
C GLN A 133 -0.89 11.37 7.01
N SER A 134 -0.74 12.67 6.76
CA SER A 134 0.46 13.19 6.12
C SER A 134 1.67 13.09 7.07
N THR A 135 2.82 12.67 6.54
CA THR A 135 4.04 12.48 7.34
C THR A 135 5.26 12.96 6.57
N ASN A 136 6.24 13.53 7.27
CA ASN A 136 7.52 13.89 6.65
C ASN A 136 8.30 12.63 6.22
N LEU A 137 9.13 12.79 5.19
CA LEU A 137 10.05 11.77 4.74
C LEU A 137 11.07 11.49 5.86
N ASN A 138 11.16 10.24 6.30
CA ASN A 138 12.18 9.80 7.23
C ASN A 138 13.23 8.95 6.51
N ASP A 139 14.37 8.75 7.17
CA ASP A 139 15.51 8.04 6.59
C ASP A 139 15.18 6.60 6.17
N LEU A 140 14.32 5.90 6.93
CA LEU A 140 13.92 4.54 6.61
C LEU A 140 12.99 4.50 5.38
N MET A 141 12.09 5.47 5.24
CA MET A 141 11.25 5.62 4.06
C MET A 141 12.11 5.89 2.84
N GLU A 142 13.09 6.78 2.95
CA GLU A 142 14.00 7.08 1.84
C GLU A 142 14.78 5.84 1.40
N ASP A 143 15.33 5.09 2.36
CA ASP A 143 16.04 3.84 2.09
C ASP A 143 15.14 2.83 1.34
N VAL A 144 13.90 2.66 1.79
CA VAL A 144 12.95 1.72 1.17
C VAL A 144 12.50 2.21 -0.21
N ILE A 145 12.30 3.52 -0.40
CA ILE A 145 11.98 4.10 -1.71
C ILE A 145 13.12 3.82 -2.68
N MET A 146 14.36 4.13 -2.29
CA MET A 146 15.54 3.88 -3.12
C MET A 146 15.69 2.40 -3.45
N PHE A 147 15.46 1.53 -2.46
CA PHE A 147 15.47 0.09 -2.67
C PHE A 147 14.40 -0.37 -3.67
N ILE A 148 13.16 0.11 -3.58
CA ILE A 148 12.10 -0.28 -4.54
C ILE A 148 12.37 0.29 -5.94
N LEU A 149 12.94 1.49 -6.04
CA LEU A 149 13.26 2.09 -7.33
C LEU A 149 14.42 1.36 -8.03
N PHE A 150 15.50 1.03 -7.31
CA PHE A 150 16.75 0.61 -7.95
C PHE A 150 17.33 -0.72 -7.45
N GLY A 151 16.72 -1.38 -6.46
CA GLY A 151 17.23 -2.63 -5.90
C GLY A 151 17.40 -3.74 -6.95
N GLY A 152 16.53 -3.78 -7.95
CA GLY A 152 16.61 -4.71 -9.07
C GLY A 152 17.78 -4.44 -10.03
N ALA A 153 18.20 -3.18 -10.12
CA ALA A 153 19.35 -2.73 -10.90
C ALA A 153 20.66 -2.68 -10.07
N ALA A 154 20.62 -3.14 -8.82
CA ALA A 154 21.78 -3.17 -7.95
C ALA A 154 22.75 -4.28 -8.35
N VAL A 155 24.05 -3.97 -8.37
CA VAL A 155 25.11 -4.90 -8.75
C VAL A 155 25.77 -5.58 -7.54
N ASN A 156 25.62 -5.00 -6.35
CA ASN A 156 26.24 -5.49 -5.12
C ASN A 156 25.24 -6.10 -4.12
N LEU A 157 23.94 -6.11 -4.43
CA LEU A 157 22.92 -6.70 -3.57
C LEU A 157 22.57 -8.10 -4.06
N SER A 158 22.68 -9.10 -3.18
CA SER A 158 22.20 -10.45 -3.46
C SER A 158 20.72 -10.56 -3.10
N LEU A 159 19.85 -10.27 -4.07
CA LEU A 159 18.40 -10.34 -3.90
C LEU A 159 17.84 -11.62 -4.53
N PRO A 160 16.74 -12.19 -3.99
CA PRO A 160 15.98 -13.22 -4.68
C PRO A 160 15.51 -12.73 -6.07
N PRO A 161 15.47 -13.59 -7.11
CA PRO A 161 15.08 -13.19 -8.45
C PRO A 161 13.74 -12.45 -8.51
N ASP A 162 12.74 -12.96 -7.79
CA ASP A 162 11.41 -12.35 -7.72
C ASP A 162 11.44 -10.90 -7.21
N LEU A 163 12.34 -10.58 -6.28
CA LEU A 163 12.48 -9.23 -5.75
C LEU A 163 13.29 -8.33 -6.68
N GLN A 164 14.26 -8.92 -7.38
CA GLN A 164 15.04 -8.23 -8.40
C GLN A 164 14.14 -7.71 -9.53
N GLU A 165 13.16 -8.50 -9.98
CA GLU A 165 12.21 -8.07 -11.02
C GLU A 165 11.26 -6.96 -10.53
N ARG A 166 10.84 -7.03 -9.26
CA ARG A 166 9.89 -6.09 -8.63
C ARG A 166 10.50 -4.71 -8.37
N CYS A 167 11.78 -4.65 -8.02
CA CYS A 167 12.46 -3.43 -7.59
C CYS A 167 13.13 -2.65 -8.75
N THR A 168 12.41 -2.45 -9.86
CA THR A 168 12.95 -1.90 -11.12
C THR A 168 12.30 -0.59 -11.58
N ILE A 169 11.40 -0.01 -10.78
CA ILE A 169 10.60 1.17 -11.16
C ILE A 169 11.47 2.37 -11.53
N GLY A 170 12.63 2.52 -10.90
CA GLY A 170 13.60 3.59 -11.15
C GLY A 170 14.13 3.63 -12.58
N GLY A 171 14.14 2.49 -13.28
CA GLY A 171 14.50 2.42 -14.70
C GLY A 171 13.50 3.12 -15.63
N LEU A 172 12.28 3.40 -15.15
CA LEU A 172 11.22 4.07 -15.91
C LEU A 172 11.23 5.60 -15.71
N LEU A 173 11.99 6.13 -14.74
CA LEU A 173 12.01 7.56 -14.43
C LEU A 173 12.31 8.40 -15.69
N GLY A 174 11.51 9.44 -15.91
CA GLY A 174 11.56 10.30 -17.10
C GLY A 174 10.91 9.73 -18.37
N ASN A 175 10.54 8.44 -18.40
CA ASN A 175 9.76 7.87 -19.50
C ASN A 175 8.26 7.99 -19.20
N CYS A 176 7.66 9.11 -19.60
CA CYS A 176 6.27 9.45 -19.30
C CYS A 176 5.28 8.36 -19.71
N GLU A 177 5.42 7.81 -20.92
CA GLU A 177 4.54 6.78 -21.44
C GLU A 177 4.70 5.45 -20.70
N ALA A 178 5.95 5.03 -20.45
CA ALA A 178 6.22 3.78 -19.76
C ALA A 178 5.74 3.81 -18.29
N ILE A 179 5.93 4.93 -17.59
CA ILE A 179 5.42 5.13 -16.22
C ILE A 179 3.90 5.04 -16.22
N GLU A 180 3.23 5.79 -17.10
CA GLU A 180 1.77 5.83 -17.10
C GLU A 180 1.18 4.44 -17.41
N ARG A 181 1.73 3.75 -18.41
CA ARG A 181 1.34 2.38 -18.75
C ARG A 181 1.57 1.42 -17.58
N PHE A 182 2.74 1.45 -16.96
CA PHE A 182 3.10 0.59 -15.84
C PHE A 182 2.16 0.79 -14.64
N VAL A 183 1.93 2.05 -14.26
CA VAL A 183 1.06 2.40 -13.13
C VAL A 183 -0.38 1.98 -13.41
N ARG A 184 -0.94 2.32 -14.57
CA ARG A 184 -2.33 1.98 -14.92
C ARG A 184 -2.56 0.46 -14.93
N GLN A 185 -1.65 -0.31 -15.53
CA GLN A 185 -1.74 -1.78 -15.56
C GLN A 185 -1.72 -2.39 -14.16
N ARG A 186 -0.78 -1.96 -13.31
CA ARG A 186 -0.68 -2.47 -11.93
C ARG A 186 -1.90 -2.09 -11.10
N TYR A 187 -2.46 -0.90 -11.29
CA TYR A 187 -3.66 -0.47 -10.58
C TYR A 187 -4.92 -1.25 -10.94
N ILE A 188 -5.02 -1.79 -12.16
CA ILE A 188 -6.12 -2.72 -12.52
C ILE A 188 -6.06 -3.96 -11.62
N VAL A 189 -4.87 -4.56 -11.49
CA VAL A 189 -4.65 -5.78 -10.68
C VAL A 189 -4.86 -5.47 -9.19
N VAL A 190 -4.29 -4.36 -8.72
CA VAL A 190 -4.37 -3.93 -7.32
C VAL A 190 -5.80 -3.62 -6.92
N SER A 191 -6.61 -3.02 -7.80
CA SER A 191 -8.02 -2.72 -7.51
C SER A 191 -8.82 -3.99 -7.22
N ALA A 192 -8.52 -5.11 -7.90
CA ALA A 192 -9.16 -6.39 -7.63
C ALA A 192 -8.75 -6.96 -6.25
N ILE A 193 -7.47 -6.91 -5.90
CA ILE A 193 -6.95 -7.38 -4.61
C ILE A 193 -7.52 -6.52 -3.46
N LEU A 194 -7.51 -5.20 -3.61
CA LEU A 194 -8.07 -4.27 -2.63
C LEU A 194 -9.59 -4.40 -2.51
N GLY A 195 -10.29 -4.73 -3.59
CA GLY A 195 -11.72 -5.07 -3.56
C GLY A 195 -12.01 -6.33 -2.73
N GLY A 196 -11.17 -7.37 -2.84
CA GLY A 196 -11.23 -8.56 -2.00
C GLY A 196 -10.96 -8.25 -0.52
N ALA A 197 -9.88 -7.51 -0.23
CA ALA A 197 -9.53 -7.11 1.12
C ALA A 197 -10.65 -6.28 1.78
N THR A 198 -11.24 -5.35 1.02
CA THR A 198 -12.38 -4.53 1.48
C THR A 198 -13.62 -5.36 1.75
N SER A 199 -13.93 -6.35 0.90
CA SER A 199 -15.06 -7.25 1.15
C SER A 199 -14.86 -8.07 2.44
N ASN A 200 -13.62 -8.47 2.74
CA ASN A 200 -13.28 -9.20 3.95
C ASN A 200 -13.38 -8.32 5.22
N GLU A 201 -12.82 -7.10 5.20
CA GLU A 201 -12.92 -6.16 6.31
C GLU A 201 -14.37 -5.77 6.60
N LEU A 202 -15.17 -5.49 5.56
CA LEU A 202 -16.61 -5.25 5.71
C LEU A 202 -17.32 -6.45 6.37
N GLY A 203 -16.98 -7.68 5.97
CA GLY A 203 -17.48 -8.90 6.60
C GLY A 203 -17.21 -8.95 8.10
N GLN A 204 -15.98 -8.61 8.52
CA GLN A 204 -15.59 -8.56 9.94
C GLN A 204 -16.32 -7.44 10.70
N GLU A 205 -16.42 -6.24 10.12
CA GLU A 205 -17.15 -5.12 10.74
C GLU A 205 -18.62 -5.45 10.99
N ILE A 206 -19.25 -6.24 10.12
CA ILE A 206 -20.63 -6.72 10.32
C ILE A 206 -20.69 -7.74 11.45
N GLN A 207 -19.74 -8.67 11.53
CA GLN A 207 -19.68 -9.63 12.62
C GLN A 207 -19.60 -8.91 13.97
N ASN A 208 -18.73 -7.91 14.07
CA ASN A 208 -18.59 -7.07 15.25
C ASN A 208 -19.90 -6.29 15.54
N TYR A 209 -20.50 -5.67 14.53
CA TYR A 209 -21.77 -4.95 14.68
C TYR A 209 -22.90 -5.86 15.18
N VAL A 210 -23.03 -7.06 14.61
CA VAL A 210 -24.06 -8.03 15.02
C VAL A 210 -23.78 -8.50 16.44
N GLN A 211 -22.51 -8.76 16.79
CA GLN A 211 -22.11 -9.11 18.15
C GLN A 211 -22.52 -8.00 19.14
N ASP A 212 -22.15 -6.74 18.87
CA ASP A 212 -22.48 -5.60 19.72
C ASP A 212 -24.00 -5.44 19.89
N PHE A 213 -24.76 -5.58 18.79
CA PHE A 213 -26.21 -5.51 18.81
C PHE A 213 -26.83 -6.62 19.67
N LEU A 214 -26.32 -7.85 19.58
CA LEU A 214 -26.80 -8.97 20.38
C LEU A 214 -26.45 -8.80 21.86
N VAL A 215 -25.24 -8.33 22.18
CA VAL A 215 -24.80 -8.05 23.55
C VAL A 215 -25.68 -6.97 24.19
N GLN A 216 -25.83 -5.81 23.54
CA GLN A 216 -26.69 -4.73 24.05
C GLN A 216 -28.13 -5.20 24.27
N ARG A 217 -28.65 -6.04 23.36
CA ARG A 217 -30.00 -6.57 23.49
C ARG A 217 -30.12 -7.62 24.60
N ALA A 218 -29.08 -8.40 24.86
CA ALA A 218 -29.06 -9.32 25.98
C ALA A 218 -29.03 -8.57 27.33
N GLU A 219 -28.17 -7.55 27.44
CA GLU A 219 -28.06 -6.67 28.61
C GLU A 219 -29.37 -5.92 28.91
N LEU A 220 -30.05 -5.41 27.87
CA LEU A 220 -31.36 -4.74 28.00
C LEU A 220 -32.48 -5.69 28.45
N ASN A 221 -32.33 -7.00 28.28
CA ASN A 221 -33.30 -8.00 28.71
C ASN A 221 -32.96 -8.63 30.08
N GLY A 222 -31.94 -8.12 30.78
CA GLY A 222 -31.63 -8.50 32.17
C GLY A 222 -31.16 -9.94 32.34
N VAL A 223 -30.40 -10.46 31.37
CA VAL A 223 -29.61 -11.70 31.51
C VAL A 223 -28.17 -11.34 31.82
#